data_AF-A0A2R4FIH9-F1
#
_entry.id   AF-A0A2R4FIH9-F1
#
_cell.length_a   1.000
_cell.length_b   1.000
_cell.length_c   1.000
_cell.angle_alpha   90.00
_cell.angle_beta   90.00
_cell.angle_gamma   90.00
#
_symmetry.space_group_name_H-M   'P 1'
#
loop_
_entity.id
_entity.type
_entity.pdbx_description
1 polymer ?
#
loop_
_entity_poly.entity_id
_entity_poly.type
_entity_poly.pdbx_seq_one_letter_code
_entity_poly.pdbx_strand_id
1 'polypeptide(L)'
;MDRRRNDTRAAGGTTPPAARRVLGWSRTAVRGCRAVLTSKPSRRAGLALSIITVTVVGIVVGALLGGRMQTDIGPFRAEMAITPSVEGGTTVTIPPLGALQLSSHAGPAHLSVRLGSLDQRRTEALIDDPASISRASQSAVSDVTNGVIRVGVRTVAVSVLATMILAALVFRRTRRVAWAGGLALVITGGSLGIAALTFRPDSIEEPRYEGLLVNAPAIVGDARRIANDYGRYADQLQRMVGNVSQLYTTVSTLPVFDQEQGTVRVLHVSDLHLNPTAWQVVRTVVEQFKIDVVIDTGDMTDWGSEPEASFVGSIGLLKVPYVFIRGNHDSPATAAAVDRQPNAIVLNNSIVNVAGLTIAGIGDPRFTPDKETSPAGSGALPQTVDQVAGAGEQLASTIRVSGKPVDIALVHDPASADALSGVVPLVLAGHTHHREVRELPPVPDAMPTQLQVQGSTGGAGLRGLEGDKPTPLAMSVLYFNQQRALQAYDDILLGGTGEAQVNLERHVVEEPEPPVPPTPTPGTPTPASPVPPAGAPPPDPTPTG
;
A
#
# COMPACT_ATOMS: atom_id res chain seq x y z
N MET A 1 -51.95 105.73 -11.74
CA MET A 1 -51.28 106.84 -11.04
C MET A 1 -49.77 106.69 -11.23
N ASP A 2 -49.15 107.76 -11.71
CA ASP A 2 -47.73 108.13 -11.77
C ASP A 2 -46.64 107.28 -12.46
N ARG A 3 -46.37 107.70 -13.71
CA ARG A 3 -45.06 108.13 -14.27
C ARG A 3 -43.80 107.83 -13.43
N ARG A 4 -42.80 107.21 -14.08
CA ARG A 4 -41.48 107.84 -14.33
C ARG A 4 -40.95 107.50 -15.72
N ARG A 5 -40.39 108.53 -16.36
CA ARG A 5 -39.83 108.60 -17.72
C ARG A 5 -38.29 108.57 -17.64
N ASN A 6 -37.70 108.08 -18.74
CA ASN A 6 -36.43 108.50 -19.37
C ASN A 6 -35.15 108.30 -18.55
N ASP A 7 -33.95 108.15 -19.12
CA ASP A 7 -33.39 107.90 -20.44
C ASP A 7 -31.89 107.72 -20.14
N THR A 8 -31.16 106.89 -20.90
CA THR A 8 -29.79 107.25 -21.35
C THR A 8 -29.28 106.31 -22.44
N ARG A 9 -29.18 106.88 -23.64
CA ARG A 9 -28.23 106.58 -24.73
C ARG A 9 -26.78 106.90 -24.27
N ALA A 10 -25.67 106.53 -24.90
CA ALA A 10 -25.26 105.56 -25.93
C ALA A 10 -23.71 105.66 -26.08
N ALA A 11 -23.15 104.78 -26.93
CA ALA A 11 -21.82 104.77 -27.59
C ALA A 11 -20.78 103.83 -26.94
N GLY A 12 -20.08 102.94 -27.66
CA GLY A 12 -20.06 102.59 -29.08
C GLY A 12 -19.10 101.41 -29.31
N GLY A 13 -19.14 100.76 -30.48
CA GLY A 13 -18.17 99.73 -30.85
C GLY A 13 -18.58 98.77 -31.97
N THR A 14 -18.30 99.17 -33.21
CA THR A 14 -17.92 98.36 -34.39
C THR A 14 -18.90 97.35 -35.02
N THR A 15 -19.47 97.76 -36.16
CA THR A 15 -19.99 97.03 -37.35
C THR A 15 -18.88 96.42 -38.24
N PRO A 16 -19.11 95.66 -39.35
CA PRO A 16 -20.25 94.88 -39.90
C PRO A 16 -19.76 93.52 -40.57
N PRO A 17 -20.31 93.00 -41.70
CA PRO A 17 -21.62 92.40 -41.97
C PRO A 17 -21.56 90.92 -42.42
N ALA A 18 -22.73 90.29 -42.48
CA ALA A 18 -22.97 88.99 -43.10
C ALA A 18 -22.70 89.00 -44.62
N ALA A 19 -22.04 87.94 -45.12
CA ALA A 19 -22.13 87.51 -46.52
C ALA A 19 -21.94 85.99 -46.64
N ARG A 20 -22.97 85.34 -47.17
CA ARG A 20 -23.04 83.98 -47.74
C ARG A 20 -21.69 83.29 -47.97
N ARG A 21 -21.45 82.12 -47.37
CA ARG A 21 -20.70 81.01 -47.98
C ARG A 21 -20.90 79.67 -47.23
N VAL A 22 -21.43 78.70 -47.97
CA VAL A 22 -21.07 77.27 -47.96
C VAL A 22 -21.73 76.37 -46.90
N LEU A 23 -22.96 75.93 -47.23
CA LEU A 23 -23.29 74.50 -47.12
C LEU A 23 -22.22 73.71 -47.88
N GLY A 24 -21.23 73.14 -47.20
CA GLY A 24 -20.19 72.37 -47.90
C GLY A 24 -19.26 71.50 -47.05
N TRP A 25 -19.49 71.38 -45.74
CA TRP A 25 -18.61 70.57 -44.88
C TRP A 25 -19.16 69.22 -44.43
N SER A 26 -20.44 68.92 -44.68
CA SER A 26 -21.01 67.59 -44.37
C SER A 26 -20.84 66.55 -45.49
N ARG A 27 -20.50 66.96 -46.73
CA ARG A 27 -20.25 66.04 -47.85
C ARG A 27 -18.79 65.62 -47.99
N THR A 28 -17.83 66.42 -47.53
CA THR A 28 -16.39 66.12 -47.60
C THR A 28 -15.92 65.17 -46.50
N ALA A 29 -16.45 65.27 -45.27
CA ALA A 29 -16.15 64.30 -44.20
C ALA A 29 -16.71 62.90 -44.53
N VAL A 30 -17.94 62.82 -45.05
CA VAL A 30 -18.55 61.55 -45.51
C VAL A 30 -17.84 61.00 -46.75
N ARG A 31 -17.41 61.85 -47.69
CA ARG A 31 -16.58 61.42 -48.84
C ARG A 31 -15.16 61.01 -48.43
N GLY A 32 -14.57 61.61 -47.40
CA GLY A 32 -13.27 61.24 -46.84
C GLY A 32 -13.30 59.85 -46.20
N CYS A 33 -14.31 59.56 -45.36
CA CYS A 33 -14.51 58.22 -44.82
C CYS A 33 -14.83 57.18 -45.91
N ARG A 34 -15.64 57.54 -46.93
CA ARG A 34 -15.93 56.65 -48.08
C ARG A 34 -14.70 56.44 -48.98
N ALA A 35 -13.85 57.44 -49.17
CA ALA A 35 -12.60 57.35 -49.92
C ALA A 35 -11.56 56.47 -49.20
N VAL A 36 -11.45 56.60 -47.87
CA VAL A 36 -10.60 55.74 -47.04
C VAL A 36 -11.10 54.28 -47.09
N LEU A 37 -12.41 54.04 -47.02
CA LEU A 37 -13.04 52.71 -47.14
C LEU A 37 -13.00 52.11 -48.57
N THR A 38 -12.72 52.91 -49.61
CA THR A 38 -12.64 52.44 -51.01
C THR A 38 -11.22 52.42 -51.57
N SER A 39 -10.23 52.89 -50.79
CA SER A 39 -8.83 52.86 -51.17
C SER A 39 -8.33 51.42 -51.43
N LYS A 40 -7.37 51.25 -52.35
CA LYS A 40 -6.74 49.95 -52.62
C LYS A 40 -6.25 49.23 -51.34
N PRO A 41 -5.62 49.91 -50.34
CA PRO A 41 -5.22 49.25 -49.10
C PRO A 41 -6.40 48.82 -48.21
N SER A 42 -7.47 49.61 -48.07
CA SER A 42 -8.63 49.21 -47.24
C SER A 42 -9.41 48.05 -47.85
N ARG A 43 -9.54 47.99 -49.19
CA ARG A 43 -10.10 46.82 -49.89
C ARG A 43 -9.26 45.55 -49.72
N ARG A 44 -7.92 45.69 -49.69
CA ARG A 44 -7.01 44.57 -49.43
C ARG A 44 -7.10 44.12 -47.97
N ALA A 45 -7.17 45.05 -47.02
CA ALA A 45 -7.35 44.76 -45.60
C ALA A 45 -8.71 44.08 -45.33
N GLY A 46 -9.80 44.57 -45.92
CA GLY A 46 -11.11 43.95 -45.81
C GLY A 46 -11.15 42.53 -46.40
N LEU A 47 -10.46 42.30 -47.52
CA LEU A 47 -10.33 40.96 -48.09
C LEU A 47 -9.51 40.03 -47.18
N ALA A 48 -8.37 40.50 -46.65
CA ALA A 48 -7.55 39.72 -45.74
C ALA A 48 -8.33 39.34 -44.47
N LEU A 49 -9.04 40.31 -43.88
CA LEU A 49 -9.92 40.08 -42.74
C LEU A 49 -11.01 39.05 -43.06
N SER A 50 -11.64 39.16 -44.23
CA SER A 50 -12.66 38.20 -44.67
C SER A 50 -12.10 36.78 -44.78
N ILE A 51 -10.88 36.63 -45.34
CA ILE A 51 -10.21 35.32 -45.45
C ILE A 51 -9.91 34.77 -44.06
N ILE A 52 -9.38 35.60 -43.15
CA ILE A 52 -9.11 35.19 -41.76
C ILE A 52 -10.40 34.75 -41.08
N THR A 53 -11.49 35.52 -41.17
CA THR A 53 -12.77 35.16 -40.55
C THR A 53 -13.30 33.83 -41.10
N VAL A 54 -13.29 33.64 -42.42
CA VAL A 54 -13.71 32.38 -43.05
C VAL A 54 -12.83 31.22 -42.61
N THR A 55 -11.52 31.42 -42.52
CA THR A 55 -10.59 30.40 -42.02
C THR A 55 -10.87 30.04 -40.58
N VAL A 56 -11.03 31.01 -39.68
CA VAL A 56 -11.34 30.74 -38.27
C VAL A 56 -12.66 29.99 -38.12
N VAL A 57 -13.72 30.40 -38.82
CA VAL A 57 -15.02 29.71 -38.79
C VAL A 57 -14.90 28.29 -39.36
N GLY A 58 -14.18 28.13 -40.48
CA GLY A 58 -13.95 26.82 -41.09
C GLY A 58 -13.17 25.86 -40.20
N ILE A 59 -12.13 26.36 -39.51
CA ILE A 59 -11.36 25.59 -38.52
C ILE A 59 -12.25 25.18 -37.36
N VAL A 60 -13.04 26.11 -36.78
CA VAL A 60 -13.90 25.79 -35.65
C VAL A 60 -14.93 24.72 -36.02
N VAL A 61 -15.60 24.88 -37.17
CA VAL A 61 -16.57 23.88 -37.67
C VAL A 61 -15.90 22.55 -37.92
N GLY A 62 -14.74 22.54 -38.59
CA GLY A 62 -14.05 21.30 -38.89
C GLY A 62 -13.43 20.62 -37.67
N ALA A 63 -13.01 21.38 -36.65
CA ALA A 63 -12.55 20.85 -35.38
C ALA A 63 -13.70 20.22 -34.58
N LEU A 64 -14.89 20.83 -34.59
CA LEU A 64 -16.08 20.25 -33.94
C LEU A 64 -16.52 18.93 -34.60
N LEU A 65 -16.37 18.81 -35.92
CA LEU A 65 -16.77 17.61 -36.69
C LEU A 65 -15.67 16.53 -36.73
N GLY A 66 -14.41 16.93 -36.85
CA GLY A 66 -13.27 16.04 -37.05
C GLY A 66 -12.48 15.75 -35.78
N GLY A 67 -12.59 16.61 -34.76
CA GLY A 67 -11.89 16.53 -33.50
C GLY A 67 -12.56 15.64 -32.47
N ARG A 68 -13.46 14.74 -32.87
CA ARG A 68 -14.03 13.69 -32.00
C ARG A 68 -13.95 12.35 -32.71
N MET A 69 -13.48 11.33 -31.98
CA MET A 69 -13.39 9.97 -32.50
C MET A 69 -13.53 8.94 -31.38
N GLN A 70 -14.19 7.83 -31.68
CA GLN A 70 -14.15 6.63 -30.86
C GLN A 70 -13.03 5.71 -31.34
N THR A 71 -12.24 5.22 -30.40
CA THR A 71 -11.22 4.19 -30.64
C THR A 71 -11.23 3.22 -29.47
N ASP A 72 -10.89 1.98 -29.74
CA ASP A 72 -10.74 1.01 -28.66
C ASP A 72 -9.34 1.10 -28.08
N ILE A 73 -9.22 0.98 -26.75
CA ILE A 73 -7.97 0.90 -26.02
C ILE A 73 -8.06 -0.32 -25.11
N GLY A 74 -7.41 -1.42 -25.50
CA GLY A 74 -7.59 -2.70 -24.82
C GLY A 74 -9.07 -3.11 -24.75
N PRO A 75 -9.63 -3.40 -23.55
CA PRO A 75 -11.03 -3.76 -23.39
C PRO A 75 -11.97 -2.54 -23.34
N PHE A 76 -11.46 -1.31 -23.31
CA PHE A 76 -12.27 -0.10 -23.17
C PHE A 76 -12.62 0.51 -24.52
N ARG A 77 -13.85 1.03 -24.63
CA ARG A 77 -14.21 1.97 -25.71
C ARG A 77 -13.87 3.38 -25.29
N ALA A 78 -12.88 3.99 -25.92
CA ALA A 78 -12.43 5.34 -25.58
C ALA A 78 -12.96 6.37 -26.57
N GLU A 79 -13.43 7.49 -26.03
CA GLU A 79 -13.79 8.68 -26.79
C GLU A 79 -12.66 9.69 -26.69
N MET A 80 -12.02 9.99 -27.82
CA MET A 80 -10.98 11.01 -27.91
C MET A 80 -11.55 12.28 -28.52
N ALA A 81 -11.21 13.43 -27.94
CA ALA A 81 -11.52 14.72 -28.54
C ALA A 81 -10.40 15.74 -28.40
N ILE A 82 -10.16 16.51 -29.47
CA ILE A 82 -9.22 17.63 -29.50
C ILE A 82 -10.02 18.93 -29.48
N THR A 83 -9.75 19.78 -28.50
CA THR A 83 -10.40 21.08 -28.33
C THR A 83 -9.36 22.21 -28.27
N PRO A 84 -9.67 23.42 -28.76
CA PRO A 84 -8.80 24.58 -28.54
C PRO A 84 -8.63 24.85 -27.04
N SER A 85 -7.39 25.09 -26.60
CA SER A 85 -7.05 25.42 -25.21
C SER A 85 -5.80 26.27 -25.14
N VAL A 86 -5.78 27.32 -24.32
CA VAL A 86 -4.61 28.20 -24.19
C VAL A 86 -3.47 27.49 -23.43
N GLU A 87 -3.82 26.73 -22.40
CA GLU A 87 -2.85 26.04 -21.53
C GLU A 87 -2.36 24.72 -22.14
N GLY A 88 -3.21 24.09 -22.96
CA GLY A 88 -2.95 22.78 -23.54
C GLY A 88 -3.32 21.66 -22.58
N GLY A 89 -2.52 20.58 -22.56
CA GLY A 89 -2.67 19.45 -21.65
C GLY A 89 -3.53 18.30 -22.16
N THR A 90 -3.61 17.24 -21.36
CA THR A 90 -4.45 16.06 -21.62
C THR A 90 -5.30 15.74 -20.40
N THR A 91 -6.60 15.47 -20.59
CA THR A 91 -7.49 14.98 -19.54
C THR A 91 -7.95 13.57 -19.88
N VAL A 92 -7.74 12.62 -18.97
CA VAL A 92 -8.22 11.24 -19.08
C VAL A 92 -9.35 11.02 -18.09
N THR A 93 -10.58 10.86 -18.55
CA THR A 93 -11.76 10.65 -17.69
C THR A 93 -12.12 9.17 -17.62
N ILE A 94 -12.32 8.65 -16.40
CA ILE A 94 -12.71 7.27 -16.12
C ILE A 94 -13.97 7.28 -15.24
N PRO A 95 -15.18 7.33 -15.81
CA PRO A 95 -16.41 7.31 -15.04
C PRO A 95 -16.67 5.94 -14.38
N PRO A 96 -17.23 5.88 -13.16
CA PRO A 96 -17.56 6.99 -12.24
C PRO A 96 -16.37 7.43 -11.36
N LEU A 97 -15.19 6.85 -11.58
CA LEU A 97 -14.03 6.98 -10.69
C LEU A 97 -13.47 8.41 -10.64
N GLY A 98 -13.48 9.13 -11.76
CA GLY A 98 -13.00 10.52 -11.80
C GLY A 98 -12.20 10.84 -13.06
N ALA A 99 -11.20 11.72 -12.94
CA ALA A 99 -10.35 12.11 -14.06
C ALA A 99 -8.88 12.29 -13.63
N LEU A 100 -7.97 12.11 -14.60
CA LEU A 100 -6.56 12.42 -14.51
C LEU A 100 -6.25 13.61 -15.42
N GLN A 101 -5.70 14.67 -14.86
CA GLN A 101 -5.22 15.84 -15.60
C GLN A 101 -3.70 15.79 -15.75
N LEU A 102 -3.25 15.77 -16.99
CA LEU A 102 -1.85 15.63 -17.38
C LEU A 102 -1.38 16.92 -18.03
N SER A 103 -0.33 17.54 -17.46
CA SER A 103 0.35 18.71 -18.05
C SER A 103 1.28 18.30 -19.21
N SER A 104 0.73 17.56 -20.16
CA SER A 104 1.47 16.83 -21.19
C SER A 104 2.06 17.67 -22.31
N HIS A 105 1.45 18.79 -22.68
CA HIS A 105 1.92 19.67 -23.75
C HIS A 105 1.36 21.08 -23.56
N ALA A 106 2.01 22.07 -24.19
CA ALA A 106 1.53 23.44 -24.20
C ALA A 106 0.39 23.62 -25.23
N GLY A 107 -0.46 24.63 -25.02
CA GLY A 107 -1.49 25.03 -25.98
C GLY A 107 -0.93 25.37 -27.38
N PRO A 108 -1.79 25.48 -28.42
CA PRO A 108 -3.19 25.89 -28.30
C PRO A 108 -4.24 24.77 -28.41
N ALA A 109 -3.88 23.50 -28.19
CA ALA A 109 -4.80 22.36 -28.24
C ALA A 109 -4.78 21.58 -26.92
N HIS A 110 -5.94 21.03 -26.52
CA HIS A 110 -6.10 20.12 -25.39
C HIS A 110 -6.70 18.80 -25.88
N LEU A 111 -6.17 17.69 -25.37
CA LEU A 111 -6.66 16.35 -25.67
C LEU A 111 -7.53 15.85 -24.51
N SER A 112 -8.73 15.38 -24.81
CA SER A 112 -9.58 14.68 -23.85
C SER A 112 -9.74 13.23 -24.28
N VAL A 113 -9.57 12.30 -23.34
CA VAL A 113 -9.75 10.87 -23.54
C VAL A 113 -10.71 10.37 -22.48
N ARG A 114 -11.92 9.99 -22.86
CA ARG A 114 -12.92 9.45 -21.94
C ARG A 114 -13.01 7.94 -22.14
N LEU A 115 -12.61 7.17 -21.15
CA LEU A 115 -12.78 5.72 -21.14
C LEU A 115 -14.25 5.41 -20.84
N GLY A 116 -14.90 4.73 -21.77
CA GLY A 116 -16.28 4.28 -21.67
C GLY A 116 -16.40 2.88 -21.08
N SER A 117 -17.51 2.21 -21.37
CA SER A 117 -17.77 0.86 -20.87
C SER A 117 -16.78 -0.17 -21.42
N LEU A 118 -16.53 -1.20 -20.62
CA LEU A 118 -15.80 -2.40 -21.02
C LEU A 118 -16.58 -3.15 -22.11
N ASP A 119 -15.88 -3.62 -23.15
CA ASP A 119 -16.44 -4.52 -24.15
C ASP A 119 -16.41 -5.96 -23.62
N GLN A 120 -17.58 -6.50 -23.27
CA GLN A 120 -17.73 -7.81 -22.64
C GLN A 120 -16.92 -8.91 -23.34
N ARG A 121 -16.98 -9.00 -24.67
CA ARG A 121 -16.29 -10.07 -25.42
C ARG A 121 -14.77 -9.97 -25.32
N ARG A 122 -14.23 -8.76 -25.26
CA ARG A 122 -12.78 -8.55 -25.11
C ARG A 122 -12.34 -8.80 -23.68
N THR A 123 -13.16 -8.43 -22.70
CA THR A 123 -12.92 -8.72 -21.29
C THR A 123 -12.94 -10.22 -21.00
N GLU A 124 -13.88 -10.98 -21.58
CA GLU A 124 -13.92 -12.44 -21.46
C GLU A 124 -12.65 -13.08 -22.06
N ALA A 125 -12.23 -12.64 -23.26
CA ALA A 125 -10.99 -13.09 -23.89
C ALA A 125 -9.71 -12.74 -23.09
N LEU A 126 -9.79 -11.80 -22.14
CA LEU A 126 -8.70 -11.42 -21.24
C LEU A 126 -8.59 -12.32 -20.00
N ILE A 127 -9.68 -12.98 -19.61
CA ILE A 127 -9.75 -13.86 -18.43
C ILE A 127 -9.27 -15.27 -18.77
N ASP A 128 -9.56 -15.74 -19.99
CA ASP A 128 -9.33 -17.13 -20.39
C ASP A 128 -7.86 -17.44 -20.81
N ASP A 129 -7.00 -16.43 -20.97
CA ASP A 129 -5.60 -16.60 -21.38
C ASP A 129 -4.67 -15.69 -20.56
N PRO A 130 -3.79 -16.23 -19.69
CA PRO A 130 -2.83 -15.44 -18.92
C PRO A 130 -1.90 -14.56 -19.77
N ALA A 131 -1.62 -14.94 -21.02
CA ALA A 131 -0.79 -14.16 -21.94
C ALA A 131 -1.54 -12.96 -22.57
N SER A 132 -2.87 -12.94 -22.49
CA SER A 132 -3.70 -11.88 -23.09
C SER A 132 -3.60 -10.56 -22.33
N ILE A 133 -3.41 -10.58 -21.01
CA ILE A 133 -3.23 -9.38 -20.18
C ILE A 133 -1.93 -8.67 -20.55
N SER A 134 -0.84 -9.43 -20.71
CA SER A 134 0.46 -8.89 -21.15
C SER A 134 0.37 -8.28 -22.56
N ARG A 135 -0.30 -8.98 -23.50
CA ARG A 135 -0.53 -8.46 -24.85
C ARG A 135 -1.40 -7.21 -24.87
N ALA A 136 -2.46 -7.16 -24.06
CA ALA A 136 -3.31 -5.99 -23.95
C ALA A 136 -2.60 -4.79 -23.32
N SER A 137 -1.71 -5.02 -22.35
CA SER A 137 -0.86 -3.96 -21.79
C SER A 137 0.13 -3.42 -22.82
N GLN A 138 0.74 -4.29 -23.64
CA GLN A 138 1.65 -3.87 -24.71
C GLN A 138 0.91 -3.17 -25.86
N SER A 139 -0.29 -3.64 -26.23
CA SER A 139 -1.07 -3.05 -27.32
C SER A 139 -1.71 -1.72 -26.92
N ALA A 140 -2.06 -1.52 -25.64
CA ALA A 140 -2.72 -0.29 -25.16
C ALA A 140 -1.96 0.99 -25.52
N VAL A 141 -0.63 0.99 -25.37
CA VAL A 141 0.21 2.15 -25.74
C VAL A 141 0.11 2.44 -27.24
N SER A 142 0.17 1.39 -28.07
CA SER A 142 0.03 1.51 -29.52
C SER A 142 -1.37 1.95 -29.93
N ASP A 143 -2.42 1.48 -29.25
CA ASP A 143 -3.82 1.81 -29.50
C ASP A 143 -4.08 3.29 -29.19
N VAL A 144 -3.57 3.79 -28.05
CA VAL A 144 -3.63 5.21 -27.69
C VAL A 144 -2.89 6.05 -28.72
N THR A 145 -1.65 5.68 -29.05
CA THR A 145 -0.81 6.44 -29.99
C THR A 145 -1.48 6.53 -31.36
N ASN A 146 -1.97 5.41 -31.88
CA ASN A 146 -2.69 5.35 -33.15
C ASN A 146 -3.99 6.16 -33.10
N GLY A 147 -4.73 6.09 -31.99
CA GLY A 147 -5.95 6.88 -31.76
C GLY A 147 -5.68 8.37 -31.82
N VAL A 148 -4.67 8.85 -31.09
CA VAL A 148 -4.27 10.26 -31.01
C VAL A 148 -3.81 10.79 -32.38
N ILE A 149 -2.96 10.04 -33.09
CA ILE A 149 -2.53 10.40 -34.45
C ILE A 149 -3.73 10.48 -35.38
N ARG A 150 -4.64 9.50 -35.33
CA ARG A 150 -5.80 9.44 -36.21
C ARG A 150 -6.77 10.59 -35.97
N VAL A 151 -7.08 10.92 -34.71
CA VAL A 151 -7.94 12.08 -34.39
C VAL A 151 -7.25 13.39 -34.76
N GLY A 152 -5.93 13.52 -34.58
CA GLY A 152 -5.16 14.69 -35.02
C GLY A 152 -5.21 14.90 -36.54
N VAL A 153 -4.85 13.87 -37.32
CA VAL A 153 -4.88 13.91 -38.79
C VAL A 153 -6.29 14.17 -39.30
N ARG A 154 -7.31 13.51 -38.73
CA ARG A 154 -8.71 13.74 -39.07
C ARG A 154 -9.13 15.17 -38.78
N THR A 155 -8.73 15.74 -37.64
CA THR A 155 -9.03 17.13 -37.27
C THR A 155 -8.46 18.11 -38.29
N VAL A 156 -7.19 17.95 -38.68
CA VAL A 156 -6.55 18.79 -39.69
C VAL A 156 -7.24 18.65 -41.04
N ALA A 157 -7.47 17.41 -41.50
CA ALA A 157 -8.10 17.16 -42.80
C ALA A 157 -9.51 17.75 -42.89
N VAL A 158 -10.35 17.53 -41.87
CA VAL A 158 -11.73 18.03 -41.84
C VAL A 158 -11.75 19.55 -41.66
N SER A 159 -10.83 20.14 -40.89
CA SER A 159 -10.71 21.60 -40.74
C SER A 159 -10.30 22.30 -42.02
N VAL A 160 -9.32 21.75 -42.74
CA VAL A 160 -8.89 22.28 -44.05
C VAL A 160 -10.02 22.14 -45.07
N LEU A 161 -10.67 20.97 -45.12
CA LEU A 161 -11.78 20.71 -46.05
C LEU A 161 -12.98 21.62 -45.78
N ALA A 162 -13.43 21.73 -44.53
CA ALA A 162 -14.53 22.62 -44.12
C ALA A 162 -14.21 24.08 -44.46
N THR A 163 -12.96 24.52 -44.22
CA THR A 163 -12.50 25.86 -44.59
C THR A 163 -12.52 26.07 -46.09
N MET A 164 -12.04 25.11 -46.89
CA MET A 164 -12.02 25.22 -48.34
C MET A 164 -13.44 25.29 -48.93
N ILE A 165 -14.37 24.47 -48.41
CA ILE A 165 -15.78 24.49 -48.82
C ILE A 165 -16.40 25.86 -48.48
N LEU A 166 -16.22 26.35 -47.25
CA LEU A 166 -16.74 27.65 -46.84
C LEU A 166 -16.16 28.79 -47.67
N ALA A 167 -14.84 28.78 -47.92
CA ALA A 167 -14.17 29.75 -48.77
C ALA A 167 -14.65 29.70 -50.23
N ALA A 168 -14.96 28.50 -50.75
CA ALA A 168 -15.49 28.34 -52.10
C ALA A 168 -16.89 28.97 -52.21
N LEU A 169 -17.75 28.76 -51.22
CA LEU A 169 -19.10 29.33 -51.16
C LEU A 169 -19.06 30.86 -51.05
N VAL A 170 -18.20 31.41 -50.20
CA VAL A 170 -18.11 32.86 -49.94
C VAL A 170 -17.41 33.61 -51.06
N PHE A 171 -16.23 33.13 -51.50
CA PHE A 171 -15.37 33.89 -52.40
C PHE A 171 -15.47 33.49 -53.87
N ARG A 172 -15.94 32.28 -54.18
CA ARG A 172 -16.09 31.71 -55.54
C ARG A 172 -14.84 31.86 -56.44
N ARG A 173 -13.64 31.89 -55.84
CA ARG A 173 -12.36 32.05 -56.57
C ARG A 173 -11.30 31.09 -56.03
N THR A 174 -10.76 30.22 -56.89
CA THR A 174 -9.80 29.17 -56.53
C THR A 174 -8.58 29.68 -55.76
N ARG A 175 -7.99 30.81 -56.16
CA ARG A 175 -6.85 31.41 -55.45
C ARG A 175 -7.16 31.74 -53.98
N ARG A 176 -8.37 32.23 -53.69
CA ARG A 176 -8.77 32.59 -52.31
C ARG A 176 -9.08 31.35 -51.47
N VAL A 177 -9.64 30.32 -52.10
CA VAL A 177 -9.83 29.00 -51.47
C VAL A 177 -8.48 28.39 -51.10
N ALA A 178 -7.49 28.46 -52.00
CA ALA A 178 -6.13 27.97 -51.73
C ALA A 178 -5.46 28.71 -50.56
N TRP A 179 -5.57 30.05 -50.51
CA TRP A 179 -5.06 30.83 -49.38
C TRP A 179 -5.75 30.48 -48.05
N ALA A 180 -7.08 30.37 -48.05
CA ALA A 180 -7.85 30.03 -46.85
C ALA A 180 -7.53 28.61 -46.35
N GLY A 181 -7.40 27.64 -47.27
CA GLY A 181 -7.02 26.26 -46.96
C GLY A 181 -5.58 26.13 -46.48
N GLY A 182 -4.64 26.85 -47.11
CA GLY A 182 -3.24 26.90 -46.67
C GLY A 182 -3.11 27.53 -45.28
N LEU A 183 -3.83 28.62 -45.01
CA LEU A 183 -3.87 29.24 -43.68
C LEU A 183 -4.50 28.30 -42.65
N ALA A 184 -5.57 27.57 -43.01
CA ALA A 184 -6.16 26.56 -42.13
C ALA A 184 -5.15 25.46 -41.78
N LEU A 185 -4.43 24.94 -42.77
CA LEU A 185 -3.42 23.92 -42.58
C LEU A 185 -2.30 24.40 -41.65
N VAL A 186 -1.80 25.62 -41.85
CA VAL A 186 -0.77 26.22 -40.99
C VAL A 186 -1.28 26.39 -39.56
N ILE A 187 -2.51 26.85 -39.36
CA ILE A 187 -3.06 27.07 -38.01
C ILE A 187 -3.30 25.73 -37.30
N THR A 188 -4.03 24.79 -37.92
CA THR A 188 -4.38 23.52 -37.26
C THR A 188 -3.19 22.58 -37.17
N GLY A 189 -2.40 22.49 -38.24
CA GLY A 189 -1.17 21.69 -38.26
C GLY A 189 -0.11 22.26 -37.34
N GLY A 190 0.06 23.58 -37.31
CA GLY A 190 0.95 24.27 -36.38
C GLY A 190 0.53 24.10 -34.93
N SER A 191 -0.77 24.17 -34.61
CA SER A 191 -1.30 23.93 -33.27
C SER A 191 -0.95 22.53 -32.75
N LEU A 192 -1.19 21.49 -33.56
CA LEU A 192 -0.87 20.11 -33.19
C LEU A 192 0.65 19.85 -33.22
N GLY A 193 1.39 20.53 -34.09
CA GLY A 193 2.84 20.49 -34.14
C GLY A 193 3.47 21.06 -32.86
N ILE A 194 2.96 22.19 -32.35
CA ILE A 194 3.38 22.75 -31.05
C ILE A 194 3.09 21.76 -29.93
N ALA A 195 1.90 21.15 -29.91
CA ALA A 195 1.56 20.12 -28.93
C ALA A 195 2.56 18.95 -28.97
N ALA A 196 2.91 18.46 -30.16
CA ALA A 196 3.88 17.38 -30.34
C ALA A 196 5.31 17.78 -29.93
N LEU A 197 5.75 19.00 -30.26
CA LEU A 197 7.09 19.50 -29.93
C LEU A 197 7.27 19.84 -28.44
N THR A 198 6.19 20.18 -27.74
CA THR A 198 6.19 20.50 -26.30
C THR A 198 5.76 19.34 -25.42
N PHE A 199 5.66 18.14 -26.01
CA PHE A 199 5.23 16.95 -25.31
C PHE A 199 6.21 16.56 -24.20
N ARG A 200 5.67 16.36 -22.99
CA ARG A 200 6.40 16.02 -21.78
C ARG A 200 5.98 14.63 -21.30
N PRO A 201 6.78 13.58 -21.56
CA PRO A 201 6.43 12.21 -21.16
C PRO A 201 6.32 12.05 -19.64
N ASP A 202 7.15 12.78 -18.88
CA ASP A 202 7.19 12.74 -17.41
C ASP A 202 5.86 13.20 -16.77
N SER A 203 5.00 13.90 -17.52
CA SER A 203 3.67 14.32 -17.02
C SER A 203 2.75 13.14 -16.65
N ILE A 204 3.04 11.94 -17.16
CA ILE A 204 2.31 10.70 -16.83
C ILE A 204 2.60 10.27 -15.38
N GLU A 205 3.75 10.68 -14.85
CA GLU A 205 4.22 10.29 -13.53
C GLU A 205 3.64 11.17 -12.41
N GLU A 206 3.27 12.41 -12.75
CA GLU A 206 2.71 13.40 -11.83
C GLU A 206 1.32 13.91 -12.29
N PRO A 207 0.31 13.03 -12.48
CA PRO A 207 -1.03 13.46 -12.84
C PRO A 207 -1.72 14.14 -11.66
N ARG A 208 -2.56 15.15 -11.94
CA ARG A 208 -3.51 15.67 -10.96
C ARG A 208 -4.79 14.84 -11.02
N TYR A 209 -5.19 14.29 -9.89
CA TYR A 209 -6.39 13.46 -9.78
C TYR A 209 -7.61 14.29 -9.40
N GLU A 210 -8.78 13.92 -9.92
CA GLU A 210 -10.08 14.47 -9.55
C GLU A 210 -11.08 13.34 -9.27
N GLY A 211 -12.08 13.60 -8.42
CA GLY A 211 -13.12 12.63 -8.07
C GLY A 211 -12.64 11.57 -7.06
N LEU A 212 -13.19 10.35 -7.17
CA LEU A 212 -12.80 9.22 -6.31
C LEU A 212 -11.35 8.78 -6.52
N LEU A 213 -10.76 9.13 -7.68
CA LEU A 213 -9.35 8.87 -7.98
C LEU A 213 -8.36 9.70 -7.13
N VAL A 214 -8.81 10.74 -6.42
CA VAL A 214 -7.95 11.51 -5.50
C VAL A 214 -7.38 10.63 -4.38
N ASN A 215 -8.11 9.57 -4.01
CA ASN A 215 -7.68 8.61 -2.99
C ASN A 215 -6.82 7.46 -3.58
N ALA A 216 -6.64 7.40 -4.90
CA ALA A 216 -5.95 6.29 -5.57
C ALA A 216 -4.42 6.23 -5.33
N PRO A 217 -3.69 7.36 -5.21
CA PRO A 217 -2.25 7.32 -4.87
C PRO A 217 -1.95 6.67 -3.52
N ALA A 218 -2.93 6.65 -2.59
CA ALA A 218 -2.82 5.95 -1.32
C ALA A 218 -2.94 4.42 -1.45
N ILE A 219 -3.47 3.92 -2.57
CA ILE A 219 -3.72 2.50 -2.82
C ILE A 219 -2.67 1.88 -3.76
N VAL A 220 -2.01 2.70 -4.59
CA VAL A 220 -0.99 2.25 -5.53
C VAL A 220 0.20 3.20 -5.44
N GLY A 221 1.23 2.78 -4.71
CA GLY A 221 2.49 3.50 -4.58
C GLY A 221 3.21 3.72 -5.91
N ASP A 222 4.12 4.70 -5.92
CA ASP A 222 4.82 5.24 -7.08
C ASP A 222 5.23 4.23 -8.17
N ALA A 223 5.06 4.61 -9.44
CA ALA A 223 5.52 3.85 -10.60
C ALA A 223 7.05 3.60 -10.64
N ARG A 224 7.84 4.29 -9.79
CA ARG A 224 9.26 3.99 -9.55
C ARG A 224 9.47 2.72 -8.73
N ARG A 225 8.53 2.35 -7.87
CA ARG A 225 8.56 1.11 -7.09
C ARG A 225 8.37 -0.10 -8.01
N ILE A 226 7.51 -0.02 -9.02
CA ILE A 226 7.19 -1.13 -9.95
C ILE A 226 8.42 -1.69 -10.70
N ALA A 227 9.38 -0.84 -11.09
CA ALA A 227 10.61 -1.29 -11.77
C ALA A 227 11.65 -1.90 -10.80
N ASN A 228 11.73 -1.36 -9.57
CA ASN A 228 12.54 -1.94 -8.49
C ASN A 228 11.91 -3.23 -7.93
N ASP A 229 10.59 -3.35 -8.01
CA ASP A 229 9.82 -4.49 -7.54
C ASP A 229 10.01 -5.71 -8.44
N TYR A 230 10.27 -5.57 -9.75
CA TYR A 230 10.51 -6.73 -10.61
C TYR A 230 11.84 -7.43 -10.29
N GLY A 231 12.90 -6.66 -9.99
CA GLY A 231 14.17 -7.20 -9.48
C GLY A 231 14.01 -7.84 -8.11
N ARG A 232 13.28 -7.17 -7.19
CA ARG A 232 12.93 -7.74 -5.89
C ARG A 232 12.07 -8.99 -6.01
N TYR A 233 11.15 -9.07 -6.96
CA TYR A 233 10.25 -10.21 -7.18
C TYR A 233 11.00 -11.42 -7.76
N ALA A 234 11.93 -11.18 -8.68
CA ALA A 234 12.83 -12.22 -9.19
C ALA A 234 13.76 -12.75 -8.08
N ASP A 235 14.32 -11.85 -7.27
CA ASP A 235 15.12 -12.23 -6.10
C ASP A 235 14.25 -12.89 -5.01
N GLN A 236 12.99 -12.50 -4.86
CA GLN A 236 12.03 -13.11 -3.92
C GLN A 236 11.66 -14.52 -4.36
N LEU A 237 11.47 -14.77 -5.66
CA LEU A 237 11.22 -16.10 -6.21
C LEU A 237 12.45 -17.01 -6.03
N GLN A 238 13.65 -16.51 -6.33
CA GLN A 238 14.89 -17.26 -6.09
C GLN A 238 15.12 -17.54 -4.59
N ARG A 239 14.82 -16.57 -3.72
CA ARG A 239 14.93 -16.72 -2.26
C ARG A 239 13.85 -17.61 -1.66
N MET A 240 12.61 -17.59 -2.16
CA MET A 240 11.58 -18.56 -1.76
C MET A 240 11.98 -19.98 -2.12
N VAL A 241 12.48 -20.20 -3.35
CA VAL A 241 12.96 -21.52 -3.77
C VAL A 241 14.17 -21.97 -2.94
N GLY A 242 15.10 -21.06 -2.63
CA GLY A 242 16.24 -21.33 -1.75
C GLY A 242 15.82 -21.63 -0.30
N ASN A 243 14.96 -20.80 0.28
CA ASN A 243 14.48 -20.93 1.66
C ASN A 243 13.61 -22.17 1.86
N VAL A 244 12.77 -22.55 0.88
CA VAL A 244 12.00 -23.80 0.92
C VAL A 244 12.92 -25.02 0.82
N SER A 245 13.92 -24.97 -0.07
CA SER A 245 14.91 -26.04 -0.19
C SER A 245 15.72 -26.18 1.10
N GLN A 246 16.08 -25.08 1.75
CA GLN A 246 16.92 -25.06 2.96
C GLN A 246 16.14 -25.35 4.24
N LEU A 247 14.88 -24.92 4.36
CA LEU A 247 13.96 -25.40 5.40
C LEU A 247 13.83 -26.92 5.31
N TYR A 248 13.68 -27.47 4.09
CA TYR A 248 13.62 -28.91 3.89
C TYR A 248 14.90 -29.61 4.37
N THR A 249 16.08 -29.06 4.06
CA THR A 249 17.35 -29.61 4.54
C THR A 249 17.51 -29.49 6.06
N THR A 250 17.26 -28.31 6.64
CA THR A 250 17.40 -28.06 8.09
C THR A 250 16.45 -28.93 8.89
N VAL A 251 15.18 -29.01 8.49
CA VAL A 251 14.19 -29.89 9.09
C VAL A 251 14.59 -31.37 8.95
N SER A 252 15.12 -31.78 7.80
CA SER A 252 15.58 -33.17 7.59
C SER A 252 16.80 -33.55 8.44
N THR A 253 17.54 -32.56 8.95
CA THR A 253 18.68 -32.77 9.85
C THR A 253 18.33 -32.66 11.33
N LEU A 254 17.07 -32.36 11.68
CA LEU A 254 16.65 -32.26 13.07
C LEU A 254 16.65 -33.64 13.74
N PRO A 255 17.19 -33.77 14.96
CA PRO A 255 16.91 -34.92 15.80
C PRO A 255 15.41 -35.00 16.00
N VAL A 256 14.78 -36.05 15.48
CA VAL A 256 13.39 -36.35 15.78
C VAL A 256 13.34 -36.64 17.28
N PHE A 257 12.83 -35.70 18.07
CA PHE A 257 12.36 -36.05 19.40
C PHE A 257 11.12 -36.91 19.14
N ASP A 258 11.35 -38.22 19.19
CA ASP A 258 10.29 -39.21 19.27
C ASP A 258 9.28 -38.71 20.28
N GLN A 259 8.01 -38.69 19.88
CA GLN A 259 6.92 -38.25 20.73
C GLN A 259 7.00 -39.02 22.05
N GLU A 260 7.52 -38.40 23.11
CA GLU A 260 7.19 -38.86 24.45
C GLU A 260 5.67 -38.79 24.55
N GLN A 261 5.04 -39.94 24.73
CA GLN A 261 3.59 -40.06 24.69
C GLN A 261 2.97 -39.11 25.73
N GLY A 262 2.14 -38.19 25.25
CA GLY A 262 1.40 -37.25 26.11
C GLY A 262 2.00 -35.85 26.26
N THR A 263 2.93 -35.44 25.39
CA THR A 263 3.36 -34.02 25.29
C THR A 263 2.46 -33.25 24.33
N VAL A 264 2.07 -32.01 24.70
CA VAL A 264 1.32 -31.08 23.84
C VAL A 264 2.30 -30.03 23.29
N ARG A 265 2.30 -29.84 21.97
CA ARG A 265 3.18 -28.91 21.26
C ARG A 265 2.40 -27.71 20.77
N VAL A 266 2.76 -26.54 21.26
CA VAL A 266 2.11 -25.28 20.90
C VAL A 266 3.05 -24.45 20.04
N LEU A 267 2.59 -23.99 18.89
CA LEU A 267 3.32 -22.99 18.12
C LEU A 267 2.82 -21.60 18.50
N HIS A 268 3.70 -20.77 19.07
CA HIS A 268 3.44 -19.36 19.35
C HIS A 268 3.92 -18.50 18.17
N VAL A 269 2.98 -17.77 17.57
CA VAL A 269 3.22 -16.77 16.52
C VAL A 269 2.64 -15.43 16.94
N SER A 270 3.17 -14.36 16.35
CA SER A 270 2.68 -13.01 16.56
C SER A 270 3.17 -12.09 15.44
N ASP A 271 2.47 -10.97 15.23
CA ASP A 271 2.92 -9.86 14.38
C ASP A 271 3.26 -10.33 12.95
N LEU A 272 2.30 -11.00 12.29
CA LEU A 272 2.44 -11.54 10.94
C LEU A 272 2.45 -10.45 9.87
N HIS A 273 1.76 -9.32 10.11
CA HIS A 273 1.75 -8.12 9.25
C HIS A 273 1.69 -8.43 7.74
N LEU A 274 0.76 -9.31 7.36
CA LEU A 274 0.52 -9.70 5.97
C LEU A 274 1.73 -10.26 5.19
N ASN A 275 2.80 -10.70 5.85
CA ASN A 275 3.94 -11.28 5.14
C ASN A 275 3.52 -12.63 4.50
N PRO A 276 3.46 -12.75 3.17
CA PRO A 276 2.98 -13.97 2.51
C PRO A 276 3.87 -15.20 2.79
N THR A 277 5.15 -14.97 3.12
CA THR A 277 6.11 -16.03 3.44
C THR A 277 5.82 -16.66 4.80
N ALA A 278 5.22 -15.93 5.75
CA ALA A 278 4.95 -16.40 7.10
C ALA A 278 4.10 -17.69 7.09
N TRP A 279 3.03 -17.75 6.27
CA TRP A 279 2.18 -18.93 6.20
C TRP A 279 2.86 -20.19 5.67
N GLN A 280 3.87 -20.05 4.80
CA GLN A 280 4.64 -21.20 4.33
C GLN A 280 5.54 -21.74 5.45
N VAL A 281 6.19 -20.85 6.20
CA VAL A 281 7.05 -21.22 7.33
C VAL A 281 6.20 -21.83 8.45
N VAL A 282 5.11 -21.17 8.85
CA VAL A 282 4.18 -21.66 9.89
C VAL A 282 3.67 -23.06 9.55
N ARG A 283 3.23 -23.29 8.30
CA ARG A 283 2.76 -24.61 7.87
C ARG A 283 3.87 -25.66 7.94
N THR A 284 5.08 -25.31 7.52
CA THR A 284 6.25 -26.20 7.61
C THR A 284 6.52 -26.55 9.07
N VAL A 285 6.52 -25.59 9.98
CA VAL A 285 6.72 -25.85 11.41
C VAL A 285 5.59 -26.71 11.99
N VAL A 286 4.33 -26.41 11.66
CA VAL A 286 3.16 -27.20 12.07
C VAL A 286 3.31 -28.67 11.66
N GLU A 287 3.64 -28.92 10.40
CA GLU A 287 3.76 -30.28 9.86
C GLU A 287 4.95 -31.05 10.42
N GLN A 288 6.07 -30.37 10.64
CA GLN A 288 7.35 -31.00 10.97
C GLN A 288 7.52 -31.21 12.48
N PHE A 289 7.13 -30.21 13.28
CA PHE A 289 7.14 -30.32 14.74
C PHE A 289 5.90 -31.03 15.27
N LYS A 290 4.94 -31.41 14.41
CA LYS A 290 3.67 -32.04 14.81
C LYS A 290 2.94 -31.20 15.86
N ILE A 291 2.76 -29.92 15.53
CA ILE A 291 2.11 -28.96 16.41
C ILE A 291 0.65 -29.36 16.63
N ASP A 292 0.19 -29.32 17.88
CA ASP A 292 -1.18 -29.68 18.27
C ASP A 292 -2.13 -28.47 18.25
N VAL A 293 -1.61 -27.27 18.51
CA VAL A 293 -2.35 -26.00 18.46
C VAL A 293 -1.42 -24.85 18.13
N VAL A 294 -1.90 -23.91 17.31
CA VAL A 294 -1.23 -22.64 17.07
C VAL A 294 -1.89 -21.57 17.93
N ILE A 295 -1.08 -20.76 18.62
CA ILE A 295 -1.50 -19.58 19.35
C ILE A 295 -0.93 -18.35 18.65
N ASP A 296 -1.82 -17.48 18.20
CA ASP A 296 -1.49 -16.18 17.60
C ASP A 296 -1.87 -15.05 18.55
N THR A 297 -0.86 -14.30 18.99
CA THR A 297 -1.01 -13.15 19.89
C THR A 297 -1.27 -11.82 19.19
N GLY A 298 -1.66 -11.83 17.90
CA GLY A 298 -2.25 -10.68 17.21
C GLY A 298 -1.30 -9.98 16.25
N ASP A 299 -1.80 -8.89 15.66
CA ASP A 299 -1.18 -8.14 14.56
C ASP A 299 -0.99 -9.01 13.31
N MET A 300 -2.07 -9.70 12.93
CA MET A 300 -2.13 -10.48 11.70
C MET A 300 -2.16 -9.57 10.45
N THR A 301 -2.84 -8.44 10.58
CA THR A 301 -3.07 -7.46 9.50
C THR A 301 -2.28 -6.17 9.74
N ASP A 302 -2.09 -5.35 8.69
CA ASP A 302 -1.45 -4.03 8.83
C ASP A 302 -2.49 -2.92 9.07
N TRP A 303 -3.61 -2.98 8.35
CA TRP A 303 -4.64 -1.94 8.36
C TRP A 303 -5.97 -2.37 8.97
N GLY A 304 -6.15 -3.65 9.28
CA GLY A 304 -7.41 -4.22 9.78
C GLY A 304 -8.59 -4.06 8.81
N SER A 305 -8.33 -4.00 7.51
CA SER A 305 -9.30 -3.72 6.45
C SER A 305 -9.83 -4.98 5.76
N GLU A 306 -11.01 -4.90 5.15
CA GLU A 306 -11.64 -6.05 4.45
C GLU A 306 -10.76 -6.67 3.35
N PRO A 307 -10.02 -5.91 2.51
CA PRO A 307 -9.14 -6.49 1.49
C PRO A 307 -8.07 -7.45 2.04
N GLU A 308 -7.69 -7.29 3.31
CA GLU A 308 -6.66 -8.10 3.98
C GLU A 308 -7.20 -9.46 4.45
N ALA A 309 -8.53 -9.66 4.44
CA ALA A 309 -9.17 -10.91 4.86
C ALA A 309 -8.74 -12.14 4.03
N SER A 310 -8.22 -11.93 2.82
CA SER A 310 -7.66 -13.02 1.99
C SER A 310 -6.45 -13.69 2.64
N PHE A 311 -5.62 -12.92 3.37
CA PHE A 311 -4.45 -13.44 4.09
C PHE A 311 -4.87 -14.39 5.22
N VAL A 312 -5.93 -14.03 5.94
CA VAL A 312 -6.53 -14.80 7.05
C VAL A 312 -7.01 -16.19 6.60
N GLY A 313 -7.44 -16.32 5.34
CA GLY A 313 -7.91 -17.59 4.77
C GLY A 313 -6.89 -18.74 4.84
N SER A 314 -5.60 -18.44 5.01
CA SER A 314 -4.53 -19.45 5.12
C SER A 314 -4.60 -20.27 6.40
N ILE A 315 -5.26 -19.77 7.46
CA ILE A 315 -5.46 -20.52 8.72
C ILE A 315 -6.16 -21.85 8.47
N GLY A 316 -7.16 -21.85 7.57
CA GLY A 316 -7.91 -23.05 7.16
C GLY A 316 -7.06 -24.18 6.58
N LEU A 317 -5.83 -23.87 6.14
CA LEU A 317 -4.89 -24.83 5.56
C LEU A 317 -4.03 -25.55 6.60
N LEU A 318 -3.92 -25.03 7.83
CA LEU A 318 -3.07 -25.62 8.87
C LEU A 318 -3.65 -26.91 9.47
N LYS A 319 -4.98 -27.08 9.41
CA LYS A 319 -5.72 -28.27 9.90
C LYS A 319 -5.55 -28.61 11.39
N VAL A 320 -4.91 -27.74 12.15
CA VAL A 320 -4.81 -27.80 13.62
C VAL A 320 -5.58 -26.62 14.23
N PRO A 321 -6.09 -26.71 15.47
CA PRO A 321 -6.69 -25.58 16.16
C PRO A 321 -5.81 -24.32 16.13
N TYR A 322 -6.44 -23.17 15.91
CA TYR A 322 -5.77 -21.87 15.78
C TYR A 322 -6.42 -20.86 16.73
N VAL A 323 -5.80 -20.62 17.88
CA VAL A 323 -6.29 -19.69 18.90
C VAL A 323 -5.73 -18.31 18.59
N PHE A 324 -6.60 -17.30 18.55
CA PHE A 324 -6.24 -15.94 18.14
C PHE A 324 -6.79 -14.90 19.13
N ILE A 325 -5.97 -13.92 19.48
CA ILE A 325 -6.41 -12.64 20.04
C ILE A 325 -6.07 -11.51 19.08
N ARG A 326 -6.86 -10.43 19.11
CA ARG A 326 -6.57 -9.25 18.29
C ARG A 326 -5.34 -8.50 18.80
N GLY A 327 -4.48 -8.06 17.90
CA GLY A 327 -3.50 -7.01 18.19
C GLY A 327 -4.06 -5.61 17.91
N ASN A 328 -3.24 -4.58 18.07
CA ASN A 328 -3.67 -3.20 17.85
C ASN A 328 -3.83 -2.85 16.36
N HIS A 329 -3.32 -3.66 15.43
CA HIS A 329 -3.56 -3.53 14.00
C HIS A 329 -4.79 -4.33 13.52
N ASP A 330 -5.37 -5.19 14.37
CA ASP A 330 -6.48 -6.05 13.99
C ASP A 330 -7.83 -5.45 14.38
N SER A 331 -8.66 -5.20 13.37
CA SER A 331 -10.00 -4.66 13.57
C SER A 331 -10.99 -5.76 14.01
N PRO A 332 -12.21 -5.38 14.43
CA PRO A 332 -13.31 -6.35 14.57
C PRO A 332 -13.60 -7.13 13.28
N ALA A 333 -13.35 -6.54 12.11
CA ALA A 333 -13.50 -7.22 10.83
C ALA A 333 -12.41 -8.30 10.63
N THR A 334 -11.17 -8.03 11.06
CA THR A 334 -10.10 -9.04 11.08
C THR A 334 -10.50 -10.23 11.96
N ALA A 335 -10.93 -9.98 13.19
CA ALA A 335 -11.42 -11.04 14.08
C ALA A 335 -12.58 -11.83 13.46
N ALA A 336 -13.55 -11.17 12.83
CA ALA A 336 -14.64 -11.86 12.13
C ALA A 336 -14.18 -12.65 10.89
N ALA A 337 -13.07 -12.26 10.25
CA ALA A 337 -12.46 -13.05 9.18
C ALA A 337 -11.73 -14.29 9.72
N VAL A 338 -11.08 -14.16 10.88
CA VAL A 338 -10.43 -15.28 11.59
C VAL A 338 -11.47 -16.27 12.08
N ASP A 339 -12.53 -15.80 12.73
CA ASP A 339 -13.63 -16.63 13.26
C ASP A 339 -14.37 -17.43 12.18
N ARG A 340 -14.35 -16.95 10.93
CA ARG A 340 -14.90 -17.68 9.77
C ARG A 340 -14.04 -18.87 9.32
N GLN A 341 -12.81 -19.01 9.83
CA GLN A 341 -11.93 -20.12 9.48
C GLN A 341 -12.33 -21.37 10.27
N PRO A 342 -12.35 -22.56 9.63
CA PRO A 342 -12.98 -23.76 10.20
C PRO A 342 -12.29 -24.31 11.47
N ASN A 343 -11.04 -23.93 11.70
CA ASN A 343 -10.19 -24.37 12.82
C ASN A 343 -9.79 -23.22 13.75
N ALA A 344 -10.32 -22.02 13.56
CA ALA A 344 -9.96 -20.85 14.37
C ALA A 344 -10.85 -20.68 15.60
N ILE A 345 -10.28 -20.11 16.65
CA ILE A 345 -10.92 -19.80 17.93
C ILE A 345 -10.47 -18.40 18.32
N VAL A 346 -11.36 -17.41 18.17
CA VAL A 346 -11.07 -16.03 18.55
C VAL A 346 -11.42 -15.82 20.02
N LEU A 347 -10.46 -15.37 20.83
CA LEU A 347 -10.68 -15.03 22.22
C LEU A 347 -10.92 -13.53 22.38
N ASN A 348 -12.02 -13.18 23.04
CA ASN A 348 -12.39 -11.81 23.37
C ASN A 348 -12.80 -11.74 24.85
N ASN A 349 -11.78 -11.66 25.73
CA ASN A 349 -11.93 -11.79 27.18
C ASN A 349 -12.68 -13.07 27.57
N SER A 350 -12.18 -14.21 27.10
CA SER A 350 -12.84 -15.51 27.21
C SER A 350 -11.84 -16.62 27.50
N ILE A 351 -12.34 -17.75 28.00
CA ILE A 351 -11.56 -18.95 28.35
C ILE A 351 -12.02 -20.12 27.48
N VAL A 352 -11.08 -20.88 26.92
CA VAL A 352 -11.32 -22.05 26.07
C VAL A 352 -10.42 -23.22 26.47
N ASN A 353 -10.86 -24.44 26.20
CA ASN A 353 -10.01 -25.64 26.31
C ASN A 353 -9.66 -26.14 24.91
N VAL A 354 -8.37 -26.20 24.58
CA VAL A 354 -7.88 -26.63 23.26
C VAL A 354 -6.65 -27.51 23.45
N ALA A 355 -6.59 -28.64 22.74
CA ALA A 355 -5.48 -29.60 22.83
C ALA A 355 -5.13 -30.04 24.28
N GLY A 356 -6.10 -30.03 25.20
CA GLY A 356 -5.90 -30.37 26.61
C GLY A 356 -5.41 -29.22 27.50
N LEU A 357 -5.16 -28.04 26.95
CA LEU A 357 -4.75 -26.82 27.65
C LEU A 357 -5.96 -25.89 27.86
N THR A 358 -6.05 -25.28 29.04
CA THR A 358 -6.98 -24.19 29.35
C THR A 358 -6.33 -22.86 29.01
N ILE A 359 -6.87 -22.15 28.02
CA ILE A 359 -6.32 -20.90 27.50
C ILE A 359 -7.31 -19.77 27.74
N ALA A 360 -6.86 -18.67 28.31
CA ALA A 360 -7.64 -17.45 28.46
C ALA A 360 -7.01 -16.34 27.61
N GLY A 361 -7.81 -15.46 27.01
CA GLY A 361 -7.26 -14.39 26.18
C GLY A 361 -8.15 -13.17 26.06
N ILE A 362 -7.51 -12.02 25.92
CA ILE A 362 -8.14 -10.73 25.61
C ILE A 362 -7.34 -10.04 24.50
N GLY A 363 -8.04 -9.48 23.51
CA GLY A 363 -7.39 -8.70 22.46
C GLY A 363 -6.98 -7.31 22.94
N ASP A 364 -6.08 -6.68 22.21
CA ASP A 364 -5.70 -5.29 22.45
C ASP A 364 -6.95 -4.38 22.40
N PRO A 365 -7.16 -3.51 23.39
CA PRO A 365 -8.28 -2.58 23.40
C PRO A 365 -8.13 -1.47 22.35
N ARG A 366 -6.91 -1.27 21.83
CA ARG A 366 -6.59 -0.23 20.85
C ARG A 366 -6.83 -0.74 19.42
N PHE A 367 -7.05 0.21 18.52
CA PHE A 367 -6.97 -0.01 17.08
C PHE A 367 -6.19 1.15 16.46
N THR A 368 -4.90 0.92 16.23
CA THR A 368 -3.94 1.91 15.73
C THR A 368 -3.18 1.36 14.52
N PRO A 369 -3.88 1.09 13.40
CA PRO A 369 -3.24 0.56 12.18
C PRO A 369 -2.21 1.52 11.58
N ASP A 370 -2.35 2.81 11.85
CA ASP A 370 -1.52 3.87 11.27
C ASP A 370 -0.64 4.56 12.32
N LYS A 371 0.67 4.27 12.27
CA LYS A 371 1.69 4.90 13.12
C LYS A 371 2.17 6.26 12.55
N GLU A 372 1.84 6.60 11.30
CA GLU A 372 2.22 7.87 10.65
C GLU A 372 1.24 9.01 10.97
N THR A 373 -0.04 8.70 11.21
CA THR A 373 -1.03 9.69 11.69
C THR A 373 -1.11 9.79 13.21
N SER A 374 -0.51 8.83 13.91
CA SER A 374 -0.42 8.83 15.36
C SER A 374 0.80 9.64 15.81
N PRO A 375 0.65 10.73 16.58
CA PRO A 375 1.80 11.50 17.06
C PRO A 375 2.84 10.59 17.73
N ALA A 376 4.14 10.84 17.53
CA ALA A 376 5.18 10.11 18.23
C ALA A 376 4.92 10.14 19.75
N GLY A 377 4.84 8.97 20.39
CA GLY A 377 4.51 8.84 21.81
C GLY A 377 3.01 8.77 22.14
N SER A 378 2.12 8.71 21.15
CA SER A 378 0.67 8.45 21.34
C SER A 378 0.38 7.12 22.05
N GLY A 379 1.21 6.10 21.84
CA GLY A 379 1.18 4.84 22.60
C GLY A 379 1.55 4.99 24.08
N ALA A 380 2.24 6.07 24.46
CA ALA A 380 2.68 6.36 25.83
C ALA A 380 1.82 7.42 26.54
N LEU A 381 0.70 7.84 25.94
CA LEU A 381 -0.28 8.68 26.63
C LEU A 381 -0.85 7.91 27.83
N PRO A 382 -1.01 8.54 29.02
CA PRO A 382 -1.51 7.85 30.21
C PRO A 382 -2.81 7.09 29.97
N GLN A 383 -3.73 7.68 29.20
CA GLN A 383 -5.01 7.05 28.84
C GLN A 383 -4.84 5.78 28.00
N THR A 384 -3.86 5.74 27.10
CA THR A 384 -3.55 4.57 26.27
C THR A 384 -2.93 3.47 27.14
N VAL A 385 -2.02 3.84 28.04
CA VAL A 385 -1.40 2.92 29.00
C VAL A 385 -2.45 2.32 29.95
N ASP A 386 -3.35 3.15 30.48
CA ASP A 386 -4.43 2.72 31.37
C ASP A 386 -5.39 1.75 30.67
N GLN A 387 -5.70 1.98 29.39
CA GLN A 387 -6.52 1.05 28.60
C GLN A 387 -5.86 -0.32 28.45
N VAL A 388 -4.57 -0.34 28.11
CA VAL A 388 -3.79 -1.58 27.91
C VAL A 388 -3.63 -2.34 29.23
N ALA A 389 -3.26 -1.65 30.31
CA ALA A 389 -3.20 -2.26 31.64
C ALA A 389 -4.57 -2.79 32.09
N GLY A 390 -5.64 -2.02 31.85
CA GLY A 390 -7.01 -2.40 32.17
C GLY A 390 -7.48 -3.67 31.45
N ALA A 391 -6.99 -3.96 30.24
CA ALA A 391 -7.27 -5.22 29.54
C ALA A 391 -6.70 -6.42 30.31
N GLY A 392 -5.47 -6.30 30.83
CA GLY A 392 -4.84 -7.30 31.69
C GLY A 392 -5.62 -7.53 32.99
N GLU A 393 -6.03 -6.45 33.66
CA GLU A 393 -6.85 -6.53 34.88
C GLU A 393 -8.19 -7.20 34.63
N GLN A 394 -8.84 -6.88 33.50
CA GLN A 394 -10.10 -7.47 33.09
C GLN A 394 -9.95 -8.98 32.83
N LEU A 395 -8.89 -9.40 32.14
CA LEU A 395 -8.62 -10.82 31.90
C LEU A 395 -8.34 -11.55 33.23
N ALA A 396 -7.49 -10.98 34.08
CA ALA A 396 -7.18 -11.54 35.40
C ALA A 396 -8.44 -11.70 36.26
N SER A 397 -9.33 -10.71 36.27
CA SER A 397 -10.64 -10.78 36.93
C SER A 397 -11.49 -11.92 36.36
N THR A 398 -11.57 -12.02 35.03
CA THR A 398 -12.32 -13.08 34.33
C THR A 398 -11.81 -14.48 34.73
N ILE A 399 -10.50 -14.67 34.79
CA ILE A 399 -9.87 -15.93 35.21
C ILE A 399 -10.23 -16.25 36.67
N ARG A 400 -10.03 -15.31 37.60
CA ARG A 400 -10.34 -15.51 39.02
C ARG A 400 -11.81 -15.86 39.26
N VAL A 401 -12.73 -15.14 38.61
CA VAL A 401 -14.18 -15.38 38.71
C VAL A 401 -14.57 -16.75 38.14
N SER A 402 -13.87 -17.23 37.12
CA SER A 402 -14.15 -18.55 36.53
C SER A 402 -13.92 -19.70 37.51
N GLY A 403 -13.02 -19.54 38.49
CA GLY A 403 -12.63 -20.56 39.46
C GLY A 403 -11.92 -21.77 38.83
N LYS A 404 -11.55 -21.71 37.55
CA LYS A 404 -10.86 -22.80 36.83
C LYS A 404 -9.37 -22.49 36.70
N PRO A 405 -8.49 -23.50 36.83
CA PRO A 405 -7.08 -23.32 36.54
C PRO A 405 -6.89 -23.02 35.05
N VAL A 406 -6.20 -21.93 34.75
CA VAL A 406 -5.82 -21.51 33.40
C VAL A 406 -4.33 -21.74 33.22
N ASP A 407 -3.97 -22.44 32.15
CA ASP A 407 -2.59 -22.85 31.86
C ASP A 407 -1.83 -21.74 31.11
N ILE A 408 -2.53 -21.01 30.22
CA ILE A 408 -1.93 -19.95 29.39
C ILE A 408 -2.87 -18.74 29.32
N ALA A 409 -2.35 -17.54 29.58
CA ALA A 409 -3.06 -16.29 29.29
C ALA A 409 -2.46 -15.58 28.06
N LEU A 410 -3.33 -15.03 27.21
CA LEU A 410 -2.95 -14.32 25.99
C LEU A 410 -3.30 -12.83 26.13
N VAL A 411 -2.30 -11.98 25.90
CA VAL A 411 -2.43 -10.54 25.74
C VAL A 411 -1.58 -10.12 24.55
N HIS A 412 -1.93 -9.05 23.83
CA HIS A 412 -1.10 -8.63 22.69
C HIS A 412 0.09 -7.79 23.17
N ASP A 413 -0.16 -6.72 23.91
CA ASP A 413 0.87 -5.86 24.47
C ASP A 413 1.37 -6.41 25.82
N PRO A 414 2.69 -6.62 26.01
CA PRO A 414 3.24 -7.11 27.26
C PRO A 414 2.96 -6.18 28.46
N ALA A 415 2.60 -4.92 28.25
CA ALA A 415 2.16 -4.03 29.32
C ALA A 415 0.85 -4.49 30.00
N SER A 416 0.06 -5.35 29.35
CA SER A 416 -1.12 -5.98 29.96
C SER A 416 -0.78 -7.17 30.88
N ALA A 417 0.48 -7.61 30.94
CA ALA A 417 0.85 -8.87 31.60
C ALA A 417 0.89 -8.78 33.13
N ASP A 418 1.24 -7.62 33.71
CA ASP A 418 1.53 -7.51 35.15
C ASP A 418 0.35 -7.95 36.04
N ALA A 419 -0.89 -7.66 35.64
CA ALA A 419 -2.09 -8.04 36.39
C ALA A 419 -2.37 -9.56 36.40
N LEU A 420 -1.72 -10.32 35.51
CA LEU A 420 -1.81 -11.77 35.39
C LEU A 420 -0.76 -12.50 36.24
N SER A 421 0.18 -11.78 36.86
CA SER A 421 1.15 -12.37 37.77
C SER A 421 0.46 -13.07 38.95
N GLY A 422 0.85 -14.32 39.22
CA GLY A 422 0.24 -15.17 40.24
C GLY A 422 -1.15 -15.70 39.89
N VAL A 423 -1.69 -15.40 38.69
CA VAL A 423 -3.00 -15.89 38.22
C VAL A 423 -2.86 -17.10 37.31
N VAL A 424 -1.80 -17.15 36.51
CA VAL A 424 -1.50 -18.22 35.54
C VAL A 424 0.01 -18.52 35.55
N PRO A 425 0.46 -19.73 35.14
CA PRO A 425 1.88 -20.03 35.05
C PRO A 425 2.57 -19.35 33.86
N LEU A 426 1.84 -19.10 32.76
CA LEU A 426 2.41 -18.60 31.50
C LEU A 426 1.52 -17.51 30.88
N VAL A 427 2.14 -16.41 30.47
CA VAL A 427 1.55 -15.35 29.66
C VAL A 427 2.28 -15.28 28.33
N LEU A 428 1.54 -15.32 27.23
CA LEU A 428 2.06 -15.14 25.88
C LEU A 428 1.66 -13.76 25.34
N ALA A 429 2.63 -13.05 24.75
CA ALA A 429 2.44 -11.71 24.18
C ALA A 429 3.20 -11.48 22.87
N GLY A 430 2.96 -10.33 22.24
CA GLY A 430 3.57 -9.86 20.98
C GLY A 430 3.90 -8.37 21.02
N HIS A 431 3.48 -7.62 19.98
CA HIS A 431 3.48 -6.15 19.87
C HIS A 431 4.85 -5.48 19.69
N THR A 432 5.87 -5.93 20.41
CA THR A 432 7.20 -5.27 20.43
C THR A 432 8.08 -5.65 19.25
N HIS A 433 7.69 -6.70 18.51
CA HIS A 433 8.48 -7.38 17.48
C HIS A 433 9.83 -7.92 17.96
N HIS A 434 10.06 -7.92 19.28
CA HIS A 434 11.31 -8.33 19.91
C HIS A 434 11.02 -9.46 20.90
N ARG A 435 11.63 -10.63 20.66
CA ARG A 435 11.46 -11.77 21.56
C ARG A 435 12.03 -11.46 22.93
N GLU A 436 11.27 -11.78 23.97
CA GLU A 436 11.70 -11.64 25.36
C GLU A 436 11.05 -12.73 26.21
N VAL A 437 11.84 -13.36 27.09
CA VAL A 437 11.34 -14.27 28.11
C VAL A 437 11.77 -13.74 29.47
N ARG A 438 10.81 -13.52 30.37
CA ARG A 438 11.09 -13.04 31.73
C ARG A 438 10.03 -13.51 32.71
N GLU A 439 10.41 -13.63 33.98
CA GLU A 439 9.44 -13.80 35.06
C GLU A 439 8.74 -12.47 35.38
N LEU A 440 7.44 -12.52 35.63
CA LEU A 440 6.69 -11.37 36.14
C LEU A 440 7.02 -11.13 37.62
N PRO A 441 6.79 -9.90 38.13
CA PRO A 441 7.01 -9.61 39.55
C PRO A 441 6.25 -10.59 40.45
N PRO A 442 6.93 -11.27 41.39
CA PRO A 442 6.31 -12.31 42.18
C PRO A 442 5.23 -11.75 43.11
N VAL A 443 4.11 -12.46 43.22
CA VAL A 443 3.04 -12.17 44.18
C VAL A 443 3.21 -13.13 45.37
N PRO A 444 3.22 -12.63 46.63
CA PRO A 444 3.33 -13.49 47.81
C PRO A 444 2.25 -14.59 47.81
N ASP A 445 2.66 -15.81 48.16
CA ASP A 445 1.81 -17.01 48.24
C ASP A 445 1.11 -17.41 46.91
N ALA A 446 1.56 -16.88 45.77
CA ALA A 446 1.09 -17.26 44.45
C ALA A 446 2.16 -18.01 43.65
N MET A 447 1.72 -18.70 42.60
CA MET A 447 2.63 -19.36 41.66
C MET A 447 3.46 -18.33 40.87
N PRO A 448 4.71 -18.66 40.48
CA PRO A 448 5.46 -17.83 39.54
C PRO A 448 4.74 -17.78 38.18
N THR A 449 4.88 -16.65 37.49
CA THR A 449 4.30 -16.44 36.16
C THR A 449 5.40 -15.99 35.21
N GLN A 450 5.63 -16.77 34.17
CA GLN A 450 6.53 -16.42 33.09
C GLN A 450 5.78 -15.65 32.00
N LEU A 451 6.38 -14.57 31.50
CA LEU A 451 5.96 -13.86 30.29
C LEU A 451 6.90 -14.25 29.15
N GLN A 452 6.31 -14.70 28.04
CA GLN A 452 7.01 -14.87 26.76
C GLN A 452 6.42 -13.93 25.71
N VAL A 453 7.20 -12.93 25.33
CA VAL A 453 6.90 -12.00 24.23
C VAL A 453 7.51 -12.57 22.95
N GLN A 454 6.70 -12.74 21.92
CA GLN A 454 7.12 -13.26 20.63
C GLN A 454 7.71 -12.14 19.77
N GLY A 455 8.81 -12.44 19.09
CA GLY A 455 9.30 -11.60 17.99
C GLY A 455 8.37 -11.70 16.77
N SER A 456 8.62 -10.91 15.72
CA SER A 456 7.71 -10.89 14.56
C SER A 456 7.80 -12.15 13.69
N THR A 457 6.73 -12.94 13.65
CA THR A 457 6.59 -14.08 12.71
C THR A 457 6.53 -13.60 11.26
N GLY A 458 6.07 -12.36 11.04
CA GLY A 458 6.05 -11.70 9.74
C GLY A 458 7.32 -10.93 9.37
N GLY A 459 8.34 -10.86 10.23
CA GLY A 459 9.53 -10.03 9.98
C GLY A 459 9.20 -8.54 9.77
N ALA A 460 8.24 -8.00 10.53
CA ALA A 460 7.67 -6.65 10.40
C ALA A 460 6.90 -6.37 9.09
N GLY A 461 6.41 -7.42 8.41
CA GLY A 461 5.56 -7.30 7.23
C GLY A 461 6.29 -6.78 5.99
N LEU A 462 5.54 -6.18 5.06
CA LEU A 462 6.14 -5.51 3.88
C LEU A 462 6.98 -4.28 4.27
N ARG A 463 6.73 -3.69 5.44
CA ARG A 463 7.46 -2.54 6.00
C ARG A 463 8.85 -2.92 6.53
N GLY A 464 9.04 -4.18 6.94
CA GLY A 464 10.35 -4.74 7.27
C GLY A 464 11.35 -4.74 6.10
N LEU A 465 10.89 -4.43 4.88
CA LEU A 465 11.69 -4.26 3.66
C LEU A 465 12.12 -2.81 3.39
N GLU A 466 11.59 -1.84 4.16
CA GLU A 466 11.86 -0.41 3.99
C GLU A 466 13.01 0.09 4.88
N GLY A 467 13.38 -0.66 5.93
CA GLY A 467 14.50 -0.33 6.83
C GLY A 467 15.86 -0.90 6.40
N ASP A 468 16.95 -0.31 6.91
CA ASP A 468 18.34 -0.68 6.58
C ASP A 468 18.75 -2.11 7.02
N LYS A 469 17.98 -2.73 7.93
CA LYS A 469 18.18 -4.11 8.40
C LYS A 469 16.84 -4.84 8.44
N PRO A 470 16.70 -5.98 7.74
CA PRO A 470 15.45 -6.74 7.74
C PRO A 470 15.24 -7.44 9.09
N THR A 471 14.04 -7.32 9.66
CA THR A 471 13.66 -8.04 10.88
C THR A 471 13.60 -9.55 10.58
N PRO A 472 14.25 -10.41 11.38
CA PRO A 472 14.15 -11.87 11.20
C PRO A 472 12.73 -12.35 11.49
N LEU A 473 12.33 -13.42 10.81
CA LEU A 473 11.09 -14.12 11.14
C LEU A 473 11.34 -14.92 12.41
N ALA A 474 10.51 -14.70 13.43
CA ALA A 474 10.63 -15.35 14.73
C ALA A 474 9.32 -16.04 15.11
N MET A 475 9.42 -17.29 15.59
CA MET A 475 8.32 -18.04 16.21
C MET A 475 8.88 -19.03 17.24
N SER A 476 8.06 -19.49 18.18
CA SER A 476 8.55 -20.39 19.23
C SER A 476 7.64 -21.62 19.37
N VAL A 477 8.24 -22.78 19.59
CA VAL A 477 7.52 -24.04 19.85
C VAL A 477 7.60 -24.36 21.33
N LEU A 478 6.47 -24.42 22.02
CA LEU A 478 6.36 -24.67 23.45
C LEU A 478 5.94 -26.13 23.68
N TYR A 479 6.57 -26.79 24.66
CA TYR A 479 6.33 -28.19 25.00
C TYR A 479 5.71 -28.31 26.39
N PHE A 480 4.50 -28.84 26.47
CA PHE A 480 3.78 -29.07 27.72
C PHE A 480 3.70 -30.57 28.04
N ASN A 481 3.84 -30.94 29.31
CA ASN A 481 3.66 -32.32 29.77
C ASN A 481 2.17 -32.67 30.00
N GLN A 482 1.90 -33.90 30.43
CA GLN A 482 0.54 -34.38 30.73
C GLN A 482 -0.14 -33.60 31.87
N GLN A 483 0.64 -32.97 32.75
CA GLN A 483 0.19 -32.10 33.84
C GLN A 483 -0.01 -30.65 33.39
N ARG A 484 0.13 -30.37 32.08
CA ARG A 484 -0.04 -29.04 31.46
C ARG A 484 1.00 -28.01 31.92
N ALA A 485 2.13 -28.47 32.45
CA ALA A 485 3.25 -27.61 32.79
C ALA A 485 4.20 -27.46 31.58
N LEU A 486 4.69 -26.25 31.34
CA LEU A 486 5.72 -25.97 30.34
C LEU A 486 7.03 -26.66 30.74
N GLN A 487 7.65 -27.41 29.83
CA GLN A 487 8.88 -28.17 30.08
C GLN A 487 10.06 -27.63 29.29
N ALA A 488 9.79 -27.14 28.08
CA ALA A 488 10.81 -26.58 27.20
C ALA A 488 10.16 -25.67 26.17
N TYR A 489 10.99 -24.83 25.54
CA TYR A 489 10.61 -24.12 24.34
C TYR A 489 11.78 -24.06 23.35
N ASP A 490 11.45 -24.10 22.06
CA ASP A 490 12.40 -23.91 20.97
C ASP A 490 12.15 -22.57 20.30
N ASP A 491 13.18 -21.72 20.28
CA ASP A 491 13.18 -20.47 19.54
C ASP A 491 13.64 -20.71 18.11
N ILE A 492 12.74 -20.42 17.17
CA ILE A 492 13.03 -20.45 15.74
C ILE A 492 13.26 -18.99 15.31
N LEU A 493 14.44 -18.73 14.75
CA LEU A 493 14.73 -17.50 13.99
C LEU A 493 15.14 -17.86 12.57
N LEU A 494 14.50 -17.21 11.60
CA LEU A 494 14.91 -17.25 10.20
C LEU A 494 15.41 -15.84 9.84
N GLY A 495 16.66 -15.75 9.38
CA GLY A 495 17.29 -14.50 9.00
C GLY A 495 16.38 -13.65 8.10
N GLY A 496 16.25 -12.37 8.45
CA GLY A 496 15.44 -11.41 7.69
C GLY A 496 15.93 -11.35 6.24
N THR A 497 15.06 -10.90 5.32
CA THR A 497 15.29 -10.91 3.87
C THR A 497 16.71 -10.50 3.44
N GLY A 498 17.64 -11.46 3.33
CA GLY A 498 19.06 -11.21 3.07
C GLY A 498 20.04 -12.15 3.78
N GLU A 499 19.68 -12.74 4.92
CA GLU A 499 20.56 -13.66 5.66
C GLU A 499 20.03 -15.11 5.61
N ALA A 500 20.80 -16.01 4.99
CA ALA A 500 20.44 -17.42 4.84
C ALA A 500 20.80 -18.24 6.09
N GLN A 501 20.32 -17.83 7.27
CA GLN A 501 20.57 -18.53 8.53
C GLN A 501 19.23 -18.88 9.20
N VAL A 502 19.06 -20.18 9.48
CA VAL A 502 18.01 -20.67 10.38
C VAL A 502 18.72 -20.96 11.69
N ASN A 503 18.34 -20.25 12.76
CA ASN A 503 18.79 -20.52 14.10
C ASN A 503 17.65 -21.19 14.89
N LEU A 504 17.97 -22.30 15.54
CA LEU A 504 17.07 -23.01 16.44
C LEU A 504 17.77 -23.13 17.78
N GLU A 505 17.21 -22.53 18.81
CA GLU A 505 17.74 -22.58 20.17
C GLU A 505 16.73 -23.24 21.10
N ARG A 506 17.14 -24.28 21.83
CA ARG A 506 16.27 -24.98 22.78
C ARG A 506 16.57 -24.52 24.19
N HIS A 507 15.51 -24.18 24.92
CA HIS A 507 15.55 -23.84 26.33
C HIS A 507 14.73 -24.87 27.12
N VAL A 508 15.35 -25.49 28.12
CA VAL A 508 14.68 -26.40 29.05
C VAL A 508 14.27 -25.60 30.28
N VAL A 509 13.01 -25.70 30.69
CA VAL A 509 12.51 -25.11 31.92
C VAL A 509 12.93 -26.05 33.05
N GLU A 510 13.99 -25.69 33.79
CA GLU A 510 14.46 -26.49 34.93
C GLU A 510 13.36 -26.61 36.00
N GLU A 511 12.99 -27.83 36.37
CA GLU A 511 12.28 -28.04 37.64
C GLU A 511 13.24 -27.73 38.79
N PRO A 512 12.82 -27.03 39.86
CA PRO A 512 13.63 -26.97 41.07
C PRO A 512 13.84 -28.40 41.57
N GLU A 513 15.10 -28.84 41.64
CA GLU A 513 15.44 -30.16 42.17
C GLU A 513 14.74 -30.35 43.53
N PRO A 514 14.01 -31.46 43.75
CA PRO A 514 13.54 -31.79 45.08
C PRO A 514 14.75 -31.81 46.02
N PRO A 515 14.67 -31.24 47.24
CA PRO A 515 15.81 -31.15 48.12
C PRO A 515 16.39 -32.55 48.32
N VAL A 516 17.62 -32.74 47.85
CA VAL A 516 18.37 -33.96 48.04
C VAL A 516 18.39 -34.22 49.55
N PRO A 517 17.78 -35.32 50.06
CA PRO A 517 17.90 -35.64 51.47
C PRO A 517 19.40 -35.75 51.79
N PRO A 518 19.88 -35.17 52.90
CA PRO A 518 21.30 -35.11 53.19
C PRO A 518 21.88 -36.52 53.10
N THR A 519 22.81 -36.70 52.17
CA THR A 519 23.64 -37.89 52.07
C THR A 519 24.21 -38.18 53.45
N PRO A 520 24.04 -39.39 54.02
CA PRO A 520 24.65 -39.71 55.29
C PRO A 520 26.17 -39.54 55.15
N THR A 521 26.72 -38.68 56.00
CA THR A 521 28.16 -38.45 56.14
C THR A 521 28.91 -39.79 56.12
N PRO A 522 29.85 -40.02 55.19
CA PRO A 522 30.73 -41.17 55.28
C PRO A 522 31.49 -41.11 56.60
N GLY A 523 31.26 -42.10 57.45
CA GLY A 523 32.00 -42.26 58.69
C GLY A 523 33.50 -42.27 58.43
N THR A 524 34.22 -41.54 59.27
CA THR A 524 35.67 -41.43 59.33
C THR A 524 36.35 -42.79 59.12
N PRO A 525 37.22 -42.97 58.11
CA PRO A 525 37.96 -44.22 57.96
C PRO A 525 38.98 -44.35 59.10
N THR A 526 38.85 -45.44 59.85
CA THR A 526 39.84 -45.91 60.83
C THR A 526 41.12 -46.33 60.07
N PRO A 527 42.34 -45.98 60.52
CA PRO A 527 43.55 -46.37 59.83
C PRO A 527 43.77 -47.88 59.93
N ALA A 528 43.82 -48.58 58.79
CA ALA A 528 44.23 -49.97 58.72
C ALA A 528 45.75 -50.09 58.82
N SER A 529 46.21 -51.00 59.69
CA SER A 529 47.62 -51.35 59.90
C SER A 529 48.27 -52.02 58.66
N PRO A 530 49.59 -51.89 58.47
CA PRO A 530 50.29 -52.41 57.31
C PRO A 530 50.50 -53.92 57.36
N VAL A 531 50.31 -54.58 56.23
CA VAL A 531 50.61 -56.01 55.98
C VAL A 531 52.10 -56.14 55.58
N PRO A 532 52.89 -57.08 56.16
CA PRO A 532 54.24 -57.37 55.69
C PRO A 532 54.28 -58.38 54.52
N PRO A 533 55.38 -58.41 53.75
CA PRO A 533 55.44 -58.96 52.40
C PRO A 533 55.70 -60.48 52.37
N ALA A 534 55.19 -61.15 51.33
CA ALA A 534 55.46 -62.55 51.05
C ALA A 534 56.17 -62.72 49.69
N GLY A 535 57.33 -63.39 49.71
CA GLY A 535 57.85 -64.16 48.59
C GLY A 535 59.02 -63.56 47.80
N ALA A 536 60.26 -63.78 48.30
CA ALA A 536 61.46 -63.80 47.47
C ALA A 536 61.92 -65.26 47.25
N PRO A 537 62.57 -65.60 46.12
CA PRO A 537 62.93 -66.99 45.77
C PRO A 537 64.18 -67.49 46.54
N PRO A 538 64.42 -68.82 46.58
CA PRO A 538 65.42 -69.43 47.46
C PRO A 538 66.86 -69.26 46.95
N PRO A 539 67.87 -69.38 47.84
CA PRO A 539 69.27 -69.19 47.48
C PRO A 539 69.90 -70.47 46.92
N ASP A 540 70.79 -70.32 45.93
CA ASP A 540 71.68 -71.39 45.47
C ASP A 540 72.96 -71.47 46.33
N PRO A 541 73.58 -72.67 46.47
CA PRO A 541 74.60 -72.95 47.46
C PRO A 541 76.02 -72.63 46.94
N THR A 542 76.86 -72.04 47.79
CA THR A 542 78.31 -71.96 47.54
C THR A 542 79.00 -73.27 47.93
N PRO A 543 79.93 -73.80 47.11
CA PRO A 543 80.88 -74.80 47.56
C PRO A 543 82.14 -74.15 48.15
N THR A 544 82.71 -74.88 49.12
CA THR A 544 84.03 -74.71 49.73
C THR A 544 85.18 -74.65 48.73
N GLY A 545 86.18 -73.80 49.00
CA GLY A 545 87.48 -73.79 48.32
C GLY A 545 88.15 -72.42 48.36
#